data_AF-A0A1M7APU7-F1
#
_entry.id   AF-A0A1M7APU7-F1
#
_cell.length_a   1.000
_cell.length_b   1.000
_cell.length_c   1.000
_cell.angle_alpha   90.00
_cell.angle_beta   90.00
_cell.angle_gamma   90.00
#
_symmetry.space_group_name_H-M   'P 1'
#
loop_
_entity.id
_entity.type
_entity.pdbx_description
1 polymer ?
#
loop_
_entity_poly.entity_id
_entity_poly.type
_entity_poly.pdbx_seq_one_letter_code
_entity_poly.pdbx_strand_id
1 'polypeptide(L)'
;MTLTHLNARGEASMVDVGDKATTRREATASGAVYMAPGTLALLTDGKLPKGDVLATARIAGIQAAKRTHELIPLCHQLALSSVAVDFDIDDDQGCVRVSASCRLAGRTGVEMEALTAVSVACLTLYDMCKAVDKDMEIGEIHLDTKVGGRSGSYQRGDRPAESRGAVVSAAGEAPIVTGPGMGGEMDLGLVPGAEPCVRVKCLAELRERLGIGEVVVPLERLPSADIAGLKTALKAMDERFARLDQGRVLCAVNQVMAGEGTHLTSEDEVAFFPPVTGG
;
A
#
# COMPACT_ATOMS: atom_id res chain seq x y z
N MET A 1 -20.85 -13.86 -8.13
CA MET A 1 -19.58 -13.48 -8.80
C MET A 1 -18.45 -14.14 -8.02
N THR A 2 -17.57 -14.87 -8.68
CA THR A 2 -16.38 -15.45 -8.02
C THR A 2 -15.32 -14.35 -7.88
N LEU A 3 -14.87 -14.06 -6.66
CA LEU A 3 -13.80 -13.09 -6.41
C LEU A 3 -12.50 -13.64 -6.98
N THR A 4 -11.97 -13.01 -8.04
CA THR A 4 -10.82 -13.57 -8.76
C THR A 4 -9.49 -13.40 -8.02
N HIS A 5 -9.41 -12.47 -7.07
CA HIS A 5 -8.18 -12.20 -6.31
C HIS A 5 -8.04 -13.01 -5.01
N LEU A 6 -8.91 -13.99 -4.79
CA LEU A 6 -8.84 -14.90 -3.65
C LEU A 6 -8.64 -16.33 -4.16
N ASN A 7 -7.79 -17.10 -3.49
CA ASN A 7 -7.65 -18.54 -3.75
C ASN A 7 -8.80 -19.33 -3.11
N ALA A 8 -8.79 -20.65 -3.27
CA ALA A 8 -9.83 -21.54 -2.71
C ALA A 8 -9.91 -21.52 -1.17
N ARG A 9 -8.90 -20.98 -0.48
CA ARG A 9 -8.84 -20.81 0.98
C ARG A 9 -9.23 -19.40 1.43
N GLY A 10 -9.55 -18.50 0.50
CA GLY A 10 -9.87 -17.09 0.79
C GLY A 10 -8.65 -16.19 0.97
N GLU A 11 -7.45 -16.66 0.62
CA GLU A 11 -6.21 -15.87 0.73
C GLU A 11 -5.98 -15.06 -0.55
N ALA A 12 -5.32 -13.89 -0.41
CA ALA A 12 -4.95 -13.05 -1.55
C ALA A 12 -4.07 -13.82 -2.56
N SER A 13 -4.51 -13.85 -3.82
CA SER A 13 -3.77 -14.49 -4.91
C SER A 13 -3.84 -13.65 -6.17
N MET A 14 -2.70 -13.49 -6.83
CA MET A 14 -2.66 -12.94 -8.18
C MET A 14 -3.27 -13.95 -9.15
N VAL A 15 -4.16 -13.50 -10.03
CA VAL A 15 -4.82 -14.36 -11.02
C VAL A 15 -3.82 -14.77 -12.08
N ASP A 16 -3.69 -16.07 -12.36
CA ASP A 16 -2.94 -16.50 -13.54
C ASP A 16 -3.66 -16.08 -14.83
N VAL A 17 -2.92 -15.43 -15.71
CA VAL A 17 -3.38 -14.96 -17.03
C VAL A 17 -2.60 -15.60 -18.17
N GLY A 18 -1.76 -16.60 -17.90
CA GLY A 18 -0.88 -17.30 -18.84
C GLY A 18 -1.57 -17.74 -20.13
N ASP A 19 -2.73 -18.38 -19.99
CA ASP A 19 -3.47 -18.96 -21.12
C ASP A 19 -4.43 -17.97 -21.81
N LYS A 20 -4.54 -16.73 -21.31
CA LYS A 20 -5.40 -15.73 -21.92
C LYS A 20 -4.75 -15.17 -23.20
N ALA A 21 -5.56 -14.97 -24.24
CA ALA A 21 -5.10 -14.32 -25.45
C ALA A 21 -4.64 -12.87 -25.20
N THR A 22 -3.57 -12.49 -25.90
CA THR A 22 -3.11 -11.10 -25.97
C THR A 22 -4.03 -10.30 -26.88
N THR A 23 -4.63 -9.23 -26.37
CA THR A 23 -5.51 -8.34 -27.14
C THR A 23 -5.13 -6.88 -26.92
N ARG A 24 -5.50 -5.98 -27.83
CA ARG A 24 -5.44 -4.54 -27.55
C ARG A 24 -6.36 -4.21 -26.39
N ARG A 25 -5.86 -3.42 -25.45
CA ARG A 25 -6.56 -3.00 -24.24
C ARG A 25 -6.33 -1.53 -24.00
N GLU A 26 -7.38 -0.87 -23.57
CA GLU A 26 -7.40 0.56 -23.36
C GLU A 26 -8.30 0.87 -22.18
N ALA A 27 -7.92 1.85 -21.38
CA ALA A 27 -8.74 2.37 -20.30
C ALA A 27 -8.52 3.87 -20.17
N THR A 28 -9.59 4.60 -19.90
CA THR A 28 -9.54 6.02 -19.54
C THR A 28 -10.19 6.21 -18.19
N ALA A 29 -9.55 6.98 -17.32
CA ALA A 29 -10.07 7.39 -16.03
C ALA A 29 -10.02 8.91 -15.89
N SER A 30 -10.87 9.44 -15.01
CA SER A 30 -10.94 10.86 -14.68
C SER A 30 -10.91 11.08 -13.17
N GLY A 31 -10.58 12.30 -12.77
CA GLY A 31 -10.58 12.80 -11.40
C GLY A 31 -10.55 14.33 -11.39
N ALA A 32 -10.70 14.94 -10.21
CA ALA A 32 -10.66 16.39 -10.07
C ALA A 32 -9.94 16.82 -8.79
N VAL A 33 -9.36 18.02 -8.83
CA VAL A 33 -8.84 18.72 -7.64
C VAL A 33 -9.57 20.05 -7.52
N TYR A 34 -10.42 20.18 -6.50
CA TYR A 34 -11.15 21.40 -6.17
C TYR A 34 -10.27 22.29 -5.30
N MET A 35 -10.29 23.60 -5.57
CA MET A 35 -9.46 24.57 -4.87
C MET A 35 -10.15 25.93 -4.81
N ALA A 36 -9.65 26.83 -3.97
CA ALA A 36 -10.17 28.18 -3.91
C ALA A 36 -9.98 28.91 -5.27
N PRO A 37 -10.89 29.79 -5.68
CA PRO A 37 -10.76 30.53 -6.95
C PRO A 37 -9.44 31.30 -7.08
N GLY A 38 -8.92 31.83 -5.96
CA GLY A 38 -7.61 32.50 -5.94
C GLY A 38 -6.44 31.55 -6.23
N THR A 39 -6.53 30.30 -5.77
CA THR A 39 -5.54 29.25 -6.05
C THR A 39 -5.57 28.87 -7.52
N LEU A 40 -6.77 28.68 -8.09
CA LEU A 40 -6.96 28.34 -9.49
C LEU A 40 -6.43 29.47 -10.40
N ALA A 41 -6.72 30.73 -10.07
CA ALA A 41 -6.19 31.87 -10.81
C ALA A 41 -4.64 31.93 -10.78
N LEU A 42 -4.02 31.66 -9.63
CA LEU A 42 -2.55 31.60 -9.52
C LEU A 42 -1.95 30.45 -10.34
N LEU A 43 -2.65 29.31 -10.41
CA LEU A 43 -2.26 28.17 -11.23
C LEU A 43 -2.32 28.54 -12.73
N THR A 44 -3.45 29.08 -13.19
CA THR A 44 -3.66 29.48 -14.59
C THR A 44 -2.67 30.56 -15.04
N ASP A 45 -2.37 31.51 -14.16
CA ASP A 45 -1.40 32.59 -14.42
C ASP A 45 0.08 32.13 -14.34
N GLY A 46 0.34 30.89 -13.91
CA GLY A 46 1.71 30.39 -13.70
C GLY A 46 2.47 31.09 -12.57
N LYS A 47 1.76 31.64 -11.58
CA LYS A 47 2.32 32.44 -10.47
C LYS A 47 2.54 31.65 -9.19
N LEU A 48 2.39 30.32 -9.24
CA LEU A 48 2.63 29.47 -8.09
C LEU A 48 4.13 29.38 -7.74
N PRO A 49 4.50 29.32 -6.44
CA PRO A 49 5.91 29.38 -6.02
C PRO A 49 6.78 28.22 -6.51
N LYS A 50 6.17 27.09 -6.88
CA LYS A 50 6.85 25.83 -7.18
C LYS A 50 7.06 25.57 -8.69
N GLY A 51 6.75 26.53 -9.56
CA GLY A 51 6.97 26.42 -11.01
C GLY A 51 5.81 25.78 -11.76
N ASP A 52 6.10 25.07 -12.85
CA ASP A 52 5.09 24.49 -13.76
C ASP A 52 4.39 23.28 -13.12
N VAL A 53 3.22 23.55 -12.55
CA VAL A 53 2.41 22.60 -11.80
C VAL A 53 1.80 21.53 -12.71
N LEU A 54 1.25 21.92 -13.87
CA LEU A 54 0.58 20.98 -14.78
C LEU A 54 1.57 20.05 -15.47
N ALA A 55 2.74 20.56 -15.89
CA ALA A 55 3.78 19.71 -16.47
C ALA A 55 4.32 18.71 -15.44
N THR A 56 4.55 19.16 -14.20
CA THR A 56 5.00 18.28 -13.11
C THR A 56 3.98 17.19 -12.81
N ALA A 57 2.70 17.54 -12.67
CA ALA A 57 1.60 16.59 -12.47
C ALA A 57 1.46 15.60 -13.63
N ARG A 58 1.66 16.05 -14.88
CA ARG A 58 1.65 15.19 -16.07
C ARG A 58 2.72 14.11 -16.00
N ILE A 59 3.95 14.51 -15.70
CA ILE A 59 5.09 13.60 -15.58
C ILE A 59 4.85 12.62 -14.43
N ALA A 60 4.35 13.10 -13.29
CA ALA A 60 4.04 12.26 -12.14
C ALA A 60 2.98 11.20 -12.48
N GLY A 61 1.87 11.58 -13.14
CA GLY A 61 0.85 10.65 -13.60
C GLY A 61 1.38 9.59 -14.58
N ILE A 62 2.20 9.99 -15.56
CA ILE A 62 2.83 9.06 -16.52
C ILE A 62 3.78 8.08 -15.80
N GLN A 63 4.55 8.56 -14.82
CA GLN A 63 5.44 7.69 -14.03
C GLN A 63 4.64 6.72 -13.16
N ALA A 64 3.56 7.19 -12.53
CA ALA A 64 2.69 6.40 -11.69
C ALA A 64 2.03 5.25 -12.46
N ALA A 65 1.52 5.52 -13.67
CA ALA A 65 0.95 4.49 -14.54
C ALA A 65 1.91 3.29 -14.73
N LYS A 66 3.18 3.58 -15.01
CA LYS A 66 4.21 2.55 -15.23
C LYS A 66 4.58 1.77 -13.95
N ARG A 67 4.32 2.33 -12.77
CA ARG A 67 4.64 1.76 -11.46
C ARG A 67 3.41 1.25 -10.71
N THR A 68 2.26 1.14 -11.38
CA THR A 68 1.00 0.67 -10.79
C THR A 68 1.14 -0.67 -10.06
N HIS A 69 1.85 -1.62 -10.67
CA HIS A 69 2.10 -2.95 -10.10
C HIS A 69 2.98 -2.93 -8.83
N GLU A 70 3.75 -1.87 -8.58
CA GLU A 70 4.50 -1.69 -7.34
C GLU A 70 3.61 -1.17 -6.20
N LEU A 71 2.49 -0.51 -6.54
CA LEU A 71 1.59 0.13 -5.59
C LEU A 71 0.37 -0.73 -5.26
N ILE A 72 -0.16 -1.43 -6.26
CA ILE A 72 -1.36 -2.27 -6.13
C ILE A 72 -0.94 -3.75 -6.03
N PRO A 73 -1.04 -4.39 -4.85
CA PRO A 73 -0.33 -5.64 -4.55
C PRO A 73 -0.57 -6.82 -5.50
N LEU A 74 -1.75 -6.91 -6.11
CA LEU A 74 -2.14 -8.04 -6.97
C LEU A 74 -2.28 -7.65 -8.45
N CYS A 75 -1.81 -6.46 -8.83
CA CYS A 75 -1.71 -6.08 -10.23
C CYS A 75 -0.53 -6.78 -10.91
N HIS A 76 -0.74 -7.26 -12.13
CA HIS A 76 0.35 -7.75 -12.97
C HIS A 76 1.26 -6.60 -13.40
N GLN A 77 2.54 -6.88 -13.59
CA GLN A 77 3.42 -5.97 -14.29
C GLN A 77 3.08 -5.95 -15.79
N LEU A 78 2.85 -4.76 -16.35
CA LEU A 78 2.38 -4.58 -17.72
C LEU A 78 3.30 -3.66 -18.53
N ALA A 79 3.64 -4.10 -19.75
CA ALA A 79 4.37 -3.28 -20.72
C ALA A 79 3.40 -2.31 -21.41
N LEU A 80 3.17 -1.15 -20.79
CA LEU A 80 2.34 -0.08 -21.35
C LEU A 80 2.89 0.39 -22.70
N SER A 81 2.02 0.47 -23.71
CA SER A 81 2.37 0.98 -25.04
C SER A 81 2.17 2.49 -25.15
N SER A 82 1.23 3.06 -24.39
CA SER A 82 0.97 4.50 -24.35
C SER A 82 0.35 4.89 -23.02
N VAL A 83 0.73 6.07 -22.51
CA VAL A 83 0.10 6.75 -21.39
C VAL A 83 -0.05 8.21 -21.77
N ALA A 84 -1.27 8.73 -21.70
CA ALA A 84 -1.58 10.15 -21.83
C ALA A 84 -2.26 10.61 -20.54
N VAL A 85 -1.91 11.80 -20.07
CA VAL A 85 -2.51 12.45 -18.90
C VAL A 85 -2.79 13.89 -19.30
N ASP A 86 -4.03 14.34 -19.22
CA ASP A 86 -4.48 15.65 -19.65
C ASP A 86 -5.23 16.39 -18.54
N PHE A 87 -5.23 17.72 -18.64
CA PHE A 87 -5.80 18.61 -17.64
C PHE A 87 -6.76 19.59 -18.31
N ASP A 88 -7.89 19.84 -17.67
CA ASP A 88 -8.88 20.83 -18.06
C ASP A 88 -9.19 21.71 -16.84
N ILE A 89 -9.13 23.03 -17.03
CA ILE A 89 -9.36 24.01 -15.96
C ILE A 89 -10.83 24.42 -16.03
N ASP A 90 -11.58 24.11 -14.99
CA ASP A 90 -13.01 24.39 -14.88
C ASP A 90 -13.19 25.55 -13.88
N ASP A 91 -13.14 26.78 -14.40
CA ASP A 91 -13.29 28.00 -13.60
C ASP A 91 -14.67 28.08 -12.92
N ASP A 92 -15.71 27.55 -13.56
CA ASP A 92 -17.08 27.57 -13.05
C ASP A 92 -17.24 26.65 -11.83
N GLN A 93 -16.58 25.49 -11.84
CA GLN A 93 -16.57 24.55 -10.71
C GLN A 93 -15.41 24.76 -9.74
N GLY A 94 -14.47 25.66 -10.05
CA GLY A 94 -13.30 25.94 -9.21
C GLY A 94 -12.36 24.73 -9.09
N CYS A 95 -12.14 23.99 -10.18
CA CYS A 95 -11.32 22.77 -10.13
C CYS A 95 -10.43 22.56 -11.35
N VAL A 96 -9.43 21.70 -11.18
CA VAL A 96 -8.67 21.13 -12.29
C VAL A 96 -9.15 19.69 -12.49
N ARG A 97 -9.78 19.43 -13.64
CA ARG A 97 -10.13 18.08 -14.09
C ARG A 97 -8.91 17.40 -14.66
N VAL A 98 -8.70 16.15 -14.28
CA VAL A 98 -7.57 15.31 -14.71
C VAL A 98 -8.14 14.10 -15.42
N SER A 99 -7.65 13.79 -16.60
CA SER A 99 -7.96 12.55 -17.31
C SER A 99 -6.69 11.80 -17.67
N ALA A 100 -6.71 10.47 -17.62
CA ALA A 100 -5.60 9.65 -18.06
C ALA A 100 -6.07 8.48 -18.91
N SER A 101 -5.39 8.24 -20.03
CA SER A 101 -5.64 7.11 -20.93
C SER A 101 -4.40 6.22 -21.04
N CYS A 102 -4.58 4.93 -20.76
CA CYS A 102 -3.54 3.92 -20.83
C CYS A 102 -3.88 2.88 -21.91
N ARG A 103 -2.87 2.42 -22.65
CA ARG A 103 -3.02 1.39 -23.70
C ARG A 103 -1.91 0.35 -23.66
N LEU A 104 -2.25 -0.89 -24.00
CA LEU A 104 -1.29 -1.96 -24.26
C LEU A 104 -1.83 -3.05 -25.18
N ALA A 105 -0.96 -3.98 -25.59
CA ALA A 105 -1.35 -5.29 -26.09
C ALA A 105 -1.02 -6.36 -25.02
N GLY A 106 -2.02 -7.00 -24.42
CA GLY A 106 -1.79 -7.87 -23.26
C GLY A 106 -2.96 -8.73 -22.84
N ARG A 107 -2.76 -9.48 -21.75
CA ARG A 107 -3.65 -10.55 -21.28
C ARG A 107 -4.62 -10.11 -20.18
N THR A 108 -4.34 -8.97 -19.53
CA THR A 108 -5.18 -8.32 -18.53
C THR A 108 -5.34 -6.84 -18.85
N GLY A 109 -6.40 -6.23 -18.31
CA GLY A 109 -6.76 -4.84 -18.54
C GLY A 109 -5.79 -3.82 -17.94
N VAL A 110 -6.03 -2.54 -18.22
CA VAL A 110 -5.20 -1.39 -17.79
C VAL A 110 -5.99 -0.35 -17.01
N GLU A 111 -7.11 -0.76 -16.39
CA GLU A 111 -7.96 0.12 -15.58
C GLU A 111 -7.17 0.71 -14.41
N MET A 112 -6.34 -0.10 -13.76
CA MET A 112 -5.58 0.32 -12.60
C MET A 112 -4.47 1.30 -12.97
N GLU A 113 -3.85 1.15 -14.13
CA GLU A 113 -2.85 2.09 -14.63
C GLU A 113 -3.45 3.46 -14.91
N ALA A 114 -4.64 3.52 -15.51
CA ALA A 114 -5.35 4.77 -15.74
C ALA A 114 -5.78 5.45 -14.42
N LEU A 115 -6.36 4.68 -13.50
CA LEU A 115 -6.79 5.19 -12.19
C LEU A 115 -5.59 5.70 -11.36
N THR A 116 -4.51 4.94 -11.33
CA THR A 116 -3.29 5.31 -10.59
C THR A 116 -2.64 6.57 -11.16
N ALA A 117 -2.63 6.72 -12.49
CA ALA A 117 -2.13 7.91 -13.16
C ALA A 117 -2.90 9.17 -12.73
N VAL A 118 -4.24 9.11 -12.75
CA VAL A 118 -5.10 10.21 -12.28
C VAL A 118 -4.85 10.50 -10.81
N SER A 119 -4.86 9.48 -9.95
CA SER A 119 -4.67 9.67 -8.50
C SER A 119 -3.37 10.39 -8.17
N VAL A 120 -2.26 9.95 -8.78
CA VAL A 120 -0.95 10.56 -8.50
C VAL A 120 -0.81 11.93 -9.15
N ALA A 121 -1.40 12.16 -10.32
CA ALA A 121 -1.46 13.50 -10.91
C ALA A 121 -2.22 14.46 -9.98
N CYS A 122 -3.38 14.06 -9.45
CA CYS A 122 -4.13 14.86 -8.47
C CYS A 122 -3.33 15.12 -7.17
N LEU A 123 -2.67 14.09 -6.61
CA LEU A 123 -1.80 14.26 -5.45
C LEU A 123 -0.62 15.22 -5.72
N THR A 124 -0.11 15.22 -6.95
CA THR A 124 0.97 16.12 -7.36
C THR A 124 0.46 17.55 -7.50
N LEU A 125 -0.72 17.77 -8.09
CA LEU A 125 -1.36 19.09 -8.10
C LEU A 125 -1.54 19.60 -6.66
N TYR A 126 -2.03 18.75 -5.76
CA TYR A 126 -2.16 19.09 -4.34
C TYR A 126 -0.79 19.49 -3.74
N ASP A 127 0.25 18.67 -3.92
CA ASP A 127 1.59 18.97 -3.36
C ASP A 127 2.14 20.33 -3.83
N MET A 128 1.91 20.64 -5.10
CA MET A 128 2.39 21.84 -5.76
C MET A 128 1.62 23.10 -5.34
N CYS A 129 0.35 22.97 -4.96
CA CYS A 129 -0.52 24.09 -4.57
C CYS A 129 -0.69 24.26 -3.04
N LYS A 130 -0.39 23.23 -2.22
CA LYS A 130 -0.68 23.23 -0.76
C LYS A 130 -0.04 24.34 0.09
N ALA A 131 0.94 25.06 -0.47
CA ALA A 131 1.54 26.21 0.19
C ALA A 131 0.59 27.44 0.20
N VAL A 132 -0.29 27.52 -0.80
CA VAL A 132 -1.26 28.60 -0.97
C VAL A 132 -2.63 28.19 -0.43
N ASP A 133 -2.99 26.91 -0.61
CA ASP A 133 -4.32 26.41 -0.29
C ASP A 133 -4.25 24.98 0.24
N LYS A 134 -4.54 24.79 1.53
CA LYS A 134 -4.49 23.46 2.17
C LYS A 134 -5.83 22.75 2.16
N ASP A 135 -6.91 23.47 1.86
CA ASP A 135 -8.28 22.97 1.96
C ASP A 135 -8.76 22.35 0.63
N MET A 136 -7.85 22.20 -0.35
CA MET A 136 -8.15 21.53 -1.61
C MET A 136 -8.67 20.12 -1.40
N GLU A 137 -9.60 19.70 -2.26
CA GLU A 137 -10.21 18.37 -2.22
C GLU A 137 -9.88 17.59 -3.50
N ILE A 138 -9.40 16.36 -3.34
CA ILE A 138 -9.22 15.42 -4.45
C ILE A 138 -10.47 14.54 -4.51
N GLY A 139 -11.17 14.57 -5.63
CA GLY A 139 -12.45 13.90 -5.80
C GLY A 139 -12.64 13.30 -7.18
N GLU A 140 -13.82 12.71 -7.37
CA GLU A 140 -14.29 12.18 -8.66
C GLU A 140 -13.33 11.19 -9.34
N ILE A 141 -12.46 10.48 -8.61
CA ILE A 141 -11.55 9.51 -9.21
C ILE A 141 -12.32 8.27 -9.63
N HIS A 142 -12.42 8.04 -10.95
CA HIS A 142 -13.21 6.94 -11.46
C HIS A 142 -12.85 6.53 -12.90
N LEU A 143 -13.18 5.28 -13.27
CA LEU A 143 -12.95 4.76 -14.62
C LEU A 143 -14.04 5.24 -15.59
N ASP A 144 -13.71 5.88 -16.69
CA ASP A 144 -14.68 6.34 -17.69
C ASP A 144 -14.99 5.26 -18.70
N THR A 145 -13.92 4.68 -19.25
CA THR A 145 -14.01 3.72 -20.34
C THR A 145 -13.00 2.61 -20.16
N LYS A 146 -13.33 1.43 -20.66
CA LYS A 146 -12.40 0.33 -20.85
C LYS A 146 -12.77 -0.40 -22.13
N VAL A 147 -11.78 -0.80 -22.91
CA VAL A 147 -11.97 -1.60 -24.12
C VAL A 147 -11.03 -2.81 -24.07
N GLY A 148 -11.53 -3.96 -24.54
CA GLY A 148 -10.74 -5.18 -24.72
C GLY A 148 -10.79 -6.17 -23.55
N GLY A 149 -10.44 -7.42 -23.86
CA GLY A 149 -10.57 -8.56 -22.95
C GLY A 149 -11.96 -9.19 -22.95
N ARG A 150 -12.11 -10.27 -22.17
CA ARG A 150 -13.34 -11.10 -22.15
C ARG A 150 -14.58 -10.35 -21.68
N SER A 151 -14.42 -9.33 -20.83
CA SER A 151 -15.54 -8.53 -20.30
C SER A 151 -16.13 -7.55 -21.31
N GLY A 152 -15.54 -7.43 -22.51
CA GLY A 152 -15.96 -6.45 -23.51
C GLY A 152 -15.62 -5.01 -23.11
N SER A 153 -16.27 -4.07 -23.78
CA SER A 153 -16.12 -2.64 -23.50
C SER A 153 -17.03 -2.19 -22.35
N TYR A 154 -16.53 -1.27 -21.54
CA TYR A 154 -17.26 -0.58 -20.50
C TYR A 154 -17.24 0.91 -20.79
N GLN A 155 -18.38 1.57 -20.60
CA GLN A 155 -18.56 3.01 -20.63
C GLN A 155 -19.35 3.42 -19.39
N ARG A 156 -18.86 4.44 -18.68
CA ARG A 156 -19.57 5.02 -17.56
C ARG A 156 -20.87 5.67 -18.04
N GLY A 157 -21.99 5.29 -17.42
CA GLY A 157 -23.32 5.78 -17.78
C GLY A 157 -24.16 4.78 -18.60
N ASP A 158 -23.54 3.82 -19.28
CA ASP A 158 -24.25 2.85 -20.15
C ASP A 158 -24.95 1.71 -19.41
N ARG A 159 -24.86 1.70 -18.07
CA ARG A 159 -25.62 0.76 -17.24
C ARG A 159 -27.03 1.31 -17.01
N PRO A 160 -28.11 0.54 -17.28
CA PRO A 160 -29.47 0.93 -16.90
C PRO A 160 -29.49 1.36 -15.43
N ALA A 161 -30.21 2.43 -15.09
CA ALA A 161 -30.26 2.98 -13.73
C ALA A 161 -30.59 1.92 -12.65
N GLU A 162 -31.34 0.88 -13.02
CA GLU A 162 -31.70 -0.27 -12.17
C GLU A 162 -30.52 -1.24 -11.88
N SER A 163 -29.44 -1.15 -12.65
CA SER A 163 -28.22 -1.98 -12.53
C SER A 163 -27.03 -1.26 -11.87
N ARG A 164 -27.20 0.02 -11.50
CA ARG A 164 -26.46 0.57 -10.36
C ARG A 164 -27.03 -0.18 -9.16
N GLY A 165 -26.49 -1.39 -8.93
CA GLY A 165 -26.84 -2.17 -7.76
C GLY A 165 -26.87 -1.17 -6.62
N ALA A 166 -28.01 -1.10 -5.94
CA ALA A 166 -28.09 -0.42 -4.67
C ALA A 166 -26.76 -0.72 -3.99
N VAL A 167 -26.01 0.32 -3.59
CA VAL A 167 -25.12 0.09 -2.46
C VAL A 167 -26.10 -0.49 -1.47
N VAL A 168 -26.04 -1.81 -1.28
CA VAL A 168 -26.84 -2.45 -0.29
C VAL A 168 -26.21 -1.85 0.94
N SER A 169 -26.77 -0.74 1.40
CA SER A 169 -26.82 -0.43 2.81
C SER A 169 -27.60 -1.61 3.37
N ALA A 170 -26.89 -2.74 3.49
CA ALA A 170 -27.25 -3.78 4.40
C ALA A 170 -27.06 -3.13 5.77
N ALA A 171 -28.03 -2.30 6.16
CA ALA A 171 -28.38 -2.15 7.54
C ALA A 171 -28.79 -3.56 7.99
N GLY A 172 -27.81 -4.41 8.30
CA GLY A 172 -28.05 -5.80 8.67
C GLY A 172 -26.95 -6.79 8.33
N GLU A 173 -26.12 -6.55 7.31
CA GLU A 173 -24.91 -7.36 7.12
C GLU A 173 -23.73 -6.46 7.45
N ALA A 174 -23.12 -6.77 8.60
CA ALA A 174 -21.78 -6.33 8.94
C ALA A 174 -20.85 -6.50 7.72
N PRO A 175 -19.66 -5.87 7.69
CA PRO A 175 -18.60 -6.33 6.79
C PRO A 175 -18.54 -7.86 6.81
N ILE A 176 -17.96 -8.50 5.79
CA ILE A 176 -17.63 -9.93 5.90
C ILE A 176 -16.65 -10.06 7.09
N VAL A 177 -17.22 -10.19 8.28
CA VAL A 177 -16.58 -10.57 9.51
C VAL A 177 -16.72 -12.07 9.46
N THR A 178 -15.59 -12.74 9.28
CA THR A 178 -15.48 -14.19 9.41
C THR A 178 -15.85 -14.58 10.84
N GLY A 179 -17.17 -14.66 11.13
CA GLY A 179 -17.74 -14.93 12.46
C GLY A 179 -17.31 -13.96 13.56
N PRO A 180 -17.77 -14.11 14.81
CA PRO A 180 -16.86 -13.80 15.91
C PRO A 180 -15.58 -14.56 15.60
N GLY A 181 -14.44 -13.88 15.59
CA GLY A 181 -13.16 -14.55 15.45
C GLY A 181 -13.12 -15.63 16.52
N MET A 182 -13.43 -16.88 16.14
CA MET A 182 -12.87 -18.02 16.82
C MET A 182 -11.38 -17.71 16.80
N GLY A 183 -10.73 -17.73 17.97
CA GLY A 183 -9.28 -17.68 18.06
C GLY A 183 -8.75 -18.83 17.24
N GLY A 184 -8.62 -18.60 15.94
CA GLY A 184 -8.04 -19.51 14.99
C GLY A 184 -6.58 -19.27 15.14
N GLU A 185 -5.93 -20.09 15.95
CA GLU A 185 -4.52 -20.38 15.74
C GLU A 185 -4.39 -20.79 14.27
N MET A 186 -3.87 -19.86 13.46
CA MET A 186 -3.21 -20.25 12.23
C MET A 186 -1.96 -21.00 12.66
N ASP A 187 -2.07 -22.32 12.78
CA ASP A 187 -0.89 -23.19 12.82
C ASP A 187 -0.18 -23.03 11.47
N LEU A 188 0.81 -22.14 11.43
CA LEU A 188 1.81 -22.06 10.38
C LEU A 188 2.68 -23.32 10.50
N GLY A 189 2.06 -24.46 10.17
CA GLY A 189 2.56 -25.82 10.34
C GLY A 189 3.82 -25.89 11.17
N LEU A 190 3.68 -26.09 12.48
CA LEU A 190 4.75 -26.67 13.27
C LEU A 190 5.28 -27.89 12.49
N VAL A 191 6.51 -27.77 11.99
CA VAL A 191 7.30 -28.94 11.64
C VAL A 191 7.25 -29.81 12.90
N PRO A 192 6.69 -31.03 12.87
CA PRO A 192 6.60 -31.84 14.08
C PRO A 192 8.02 -32.03 14.65
N GLY A 193 8.29 -31.39 15.79
CA GLY A 193 9.62 -31.34 16.42
C GLY A 193 10.35 -29.99 16.39
N ALA A 194 9.75 -28.89 15.93
CA ALA A 194 10.32 -27.56 16.13
C ALA A 194 10.18 -27.13 17.60
N GLU A 195 11.30 -26.97 18.30
CA GLU A 195 11.32 -26.50 19.69
C GLU A 195 10.70 -25.10 19.78
N PRO A 196 9.85 -24.83 20.79
CA PRO A 196 9.18 -23.53 20.93
C PRO A 196 10.23 -22.44 21.10
N CYS A 197 10.18 -21.41 20.27
CA CYS A 197 11.26 -20.43 20.16
C CYS A 197 10.75 -19.00 19.95
N VAL A 198 11.54 -18.02 20.36
CA VAL A 198 11.28 -16.59 20.17
C VAL A 198 12.13 -16.10 19.00
N ARG A 199 11.52 -15.32 18.10
CA ARG A 199 12.24 -14.69 16.99
C ARG A 199 12.75 -13.32 17.43
N VAL A 200 14.03 -13.06 17.22
CA VAL A 200 14.67 -11.80 17.63
C VAL A 200 15.23 -11.06 16.42
N LYS A 201 14.87 -9.80 16.25
CA LYS A 201 15.38 -8.90 15.20
C LYS A 201 16.23 -7.79 15.80
N CYS A 202 17.38 -7.52 15.19
CA CYS A 202 18.18 -6.34 15.47
C CYS A 202 18.03 -5.36 14.31
N LEU A 203 17.59 -4.13 14.60
CA LEU A 203 17.23 -3.15 13.56
C LEU A 203 18.17 -1.94 13.54
N ALA A 204 18.15 -1.20 12.43
CA ALA A 204 18.91 0.04 12.21
C ALA A 204 20.41 -0.12 12.52
N GLU A 205 21.04 0.90 13.12
CA GLU A 205 22.47 0.90 13.48
C GLU A 205 22.84 -0.28 14.41
N LEU A 206 21.90 -0.79 15.22
CA LEU A 206 22.17 -1.93 16.10
C LEU A 206 22.47 -3.21 15.30
N ARG A 207 21.80 -3.40 14.15
CA ARG A 207 22.09 -4.51 13.22
C ARG A 207 23.52 -4.47 12.72
N GLU A 208 23.99 -3.29 12.32
CA GLU A 208 25.33 -3.07 11.80
C GLU A 208 26.38 -3.23 12.89
N ARG A 209 26.10 -2.68 14.09
CA ARG A 209 26.97 -2.82 15.28
C ARG A 209 27.10 -4.27 15.74
N LEU A 210 26.06 -5.09 15.64
CA LEU A 210 26.10 -6.50 16.04
C LEU A 210 26.55 -7.43 14.91
N GLY A 211 26.37 -7.01 13.64
CA GLY A 211 26.57 -7.87 12.48
C GLY A 211 25.56 -9.03 12.43
N ILE A 212 24.40 -8.88 13.07
CA ILE A 212 23.33 -9.89 13.18
C ILE A 212 22.01 -9.18 12.88
N GLY A 213 21.24 -9.69 11.92
CA GLY A 213 19.91 -9.15 11.58
C GLY A 213 18.76 -9.85 12.30
N GLU A 214 18.82 -11.18 12.38
CA GLU A 214 17.79 -12.02 12.96
C GLU A 214 18.43 -13.24 13.63
N VAL A 215 17.87 -13.66 14.76
CA VAL A 215 18.25 -14.89 15.47
C VAL A 215 17.02 -15.51 16.12
N VAL A 216 17.01 -16.83 16.24
CA VAL A 216 15.94 -17.59 16.89
C VAL A 216 16.48 -18.18 18.19
N VAL A 217 15.75 -18.01 19.29
CA VAL A 217 16.14 -18.46 20.62
C VAL A 217 15.08 -19.42 21.17
N PRO A 218 15.40 -20.70 21.42
CA PRO A 218 14.47 -21.63 22.07
C PRO A 218 14.05 -21.11 23.46
N LEU A 219 12.75 -21.18 23.76
CA LEU A 219 12.18 -20.72 25.04
C LEU A 219 12.82 -21.42 26.24
N GLU A 220 13.18 -22.70 26.09
CA GLU A 220 13.85 -23.48 27.13
C GLU A 220 15.24 -22.97 27.52
N ARG A 221 15.89 -22.18 26.65
CA ARG A 221 17.21 -21.57 26.94
C ARG A 221 17.09 -20.25 27.68
N LEU A 222 15.88 -19.76 27.89
CA LEU A 222 15.62 -18.54 28.64
C LEU A 222 15.69 -18.83 30.15
N PRO A 223 16.54 -18.14 30.92
CA PRO A 223 16.52 -18.21 32.38
C PRO A 223 15.17 -17.76 32.98
N SER A 224 14.47 -16.87 32.28
CA SER A 224 13.12 -16.38 32.57
C SER A 224 12.39 -16.09 31.25
N ALA A 225 11.09 -16.38 31.18
CA ALA A 225 10.28 -16.16 29.98
C ALA A 225 9.91 -14.67 29.79
N ASP A 226 10.88 -13.78 29.88
CA ASP A 226 10.76 -12.34 29.70
C ASP A 226 11.93 -11.76 28.91
N ILE A 227 11.87 -10.46 28.59
CA ILE A 227 12.92 -9.79 27.82
C ILE A 227 14.28 -9.83 28.55
N ALA A 228 14.31 -9.75 29.88
CA ALA A 228 15.54 -9.85 30.67
C ALA A 228 16.21 -11.22 30.51
N GLY A 229 15.42 -12.29 30.58
CA GLY A 229 15.86 -13.65 30.33
C GLY A 229 16.34 -13.84 28.89
N LEU A 230 15.64 -13.25 27.92
CA LEU A 230 16.05 -13.26 26.52
C LEU A 230 17.38 -12.57 26.28
N LYS A 231 17.59 -11.37 26.83
CA LYS A 231 18.90 -10.68 26.74
C LYS A 231 20.01 -11.51 27.36
N THR A 232 19.74 -12.20 28.46
CA THR A 232 20.71 -13.07 29.13
C THR A 232 21.07 -14.27 28.26
N ALA A 233 20.06 -14.95 27.69
CA ALA A 233 20.26 -16.06 26.77
C ALA A 233 21.05 -15.65 25.52
N LEU A 234 20.73 -14.49 24.92
CA LEU A 234 21.44 -13.96 23.76
C LEU A 234 22.92 -13.69 24.04
N LYS A 235 23.26 -13.10 25.19
CA LYS A 235 24.66 -12.86 25.60
C LYS A 235 25.44 -14.15 25.82
N ALA A 236 24.78 -15.18 26.35
CA ALA A 236 25.39 -16.50 26.52
C ALA A 236 25.59 -17.23 25.18
N MET A 237 24.75 -16.96 24.18
CA MET A 237 24.86 -17.51 22.83
C MET A 237 25.98 -16.84 22.02
N ASP A 238 26.13 -15.51 22.13
CA ASP A 238 27.16 -14.75 21.41
C ASP A 238 27.52 -13.46 22.17
N GLU A 239 28.81 -13.28 22.47
CA GLU A 239 29.33 -12.14 23.23
C GLU A 239 28.98 -10.79 22.59
N ARG A 240 28.71 -10.73 21.28
CA ARG A 240 28.30 -9.49 20.60
C ARG A 240 27.03 -8.91 21.21
N PHE A 241 26.12 -9.73 21.70
CA PHE A 241 24.89 -9.28 22.36
C PHE A 241 25.13 -8.60 23.72
N ALA A 242 26.34 -8.61 24.27
CA ALA A 242 26.69 -7.76 25.42
C ALA A 242 26.48 -6.26 25.11
N ARG A 243 26.50 -5.88 23.83
CA ARG A 243 26.22 -4.51 23.38
C ARG A 243 24.77 -4.09 23.53
N LEU A 244 23.84 -5.01 23.82
CA LEU A 244 22.44 -4.67 24.14
C LEU A 244 22.31 -3.86 25.44
N ASP A 245 23.32 -3.92 26.32
CA ASP A 245 23.39 -3.10 27.54
C ASP A 245 24.14 -1.77 27.32
N GLN A 246 24.70 -1.58 26.12
CA GLN A 246 25.55 -0.43 25.82
C GLN A 246 24.78 0.64 25.05
N GLY A 247 24.53 1.77 25.73
CA GLY A 247 23.70 2.85 25.23
C GLY A 247 22.21 2.60 25.48
N ARG A 248 21.35 3.50 25.01
CA ARG A 248 19.90 3.32 25.12
C ARG A 248 19.48 2.38 24.00
N VAL A 249 19.22 1.11 24.28
CA VAL A 249 18.61 0.17 23.33
C VAL A 249 17.16 -0.03 23.76
N LEU A 250 16.25 0.19 22.83
CA LEU A 250 14.82 -0.01 23.00
C LEU A 250 14.43 -1.42 22.55
N CYS A 251 13.29 -1.89 23.07
CA CYS A 251 12.73 -3.18 22.75
C CYS A 251 11.25 -3.04 22.39
N ALA A 252 10.80 -3.82 21.43
CA ALA A 252 9.38 -4.02 21.14
C ALA A 252 9.08 -5.52 21.00
N VAL A 253 7.91 -5.94 21.47
CA VAL A 253 7.35 -7.28 21.23
C VAL A 253 6.16 -7.11 20.31
N ASN A 254 6.15 -7.79 19.17
CA ASN A 254 5.07 -7.71 18.17
C ASN A 254 4.70 -6.25 17.83
N GLN A 255 5.72 -5.42 17.59
CA GLN A 255 5.61 -3.99 17.26
C GLN A 255 5.12 -3.07 18.40
N VAL A 256 4.94 -3.59 19.61
CA VAL A 256 4.57 -2.80 20.81
C VAL A 256 5.78 -2.62 21.72
N MET A 257 6.05 -1.38 22.15
CA MET A 257 7.14 -1.07 23.07
C MET A 257 7.05 -1.90 24.36
N ALA A 258 8.16 -2.52 24.73
CA ALA A 258 8.22 -3.48 25.83
C ALA A 258 9.41 -3.21 26.76
N GLY A 259 9.21 -3.51 28.04
CA GLY A 259 10.21 -3.37 29.09
C GLY A 259 10.82 -4.72 29.46
N GLU A 260 11.85 -4.74 30.31
CA GLU A 260 12.60 -5.97 30.59
C GLU A 260 11.76 -7.11 31.21
N GLY A 261 10.69 -6.77 31.94
CA GLY A 261 9.77 -7.76 32.53
C GLY A 261 8.59 -8.18 31.64
N THR A 262 8.55 -7.79 30.36
CA THR A 262 7.48 -8.24 29.47
C THR A 262 7.62 -9.73 29.17
N HIS A 263 6.57 -10.50 29.48
CA HIS A 263 6.53 -11.95 29.28
C HIS A 263 6.56 -12.33 27.78
N LEU A 264 7.22 -13.43 27.44
CA LEU A 264 7.41 -13.94 26.08
C LEU A 264 6.81 -15.34 25.91
N THR A 265 6.33 -15.60 24.70
CA THR A 265 5.73 -16.85 24.22
C THR A 265 6.40 -17.28 22.90
N SER A 266 6.13 -18.50 22.42
CA SER A 266 6.73 -19.04 21.19
C SER A 266 6.28 -18.31 19.93
N GLU A 267 5.21 -17.53 20.02
CA GLU A 267 4.65 -16.78 18.90
C GLU A 267 5.21 -15.36 18.82
N ASP A 268 6.04 -14.95 19.79
CA ASP A 268 6.51 -13.58 19.89
C ASP A 268 7.71 -13.28 18.99
N GLU A 269 7.63 -12.12 18.33
CA GLU A 269 8.75 -11.46 17.69
C GLU A 269 9.25 -10.29 18.55
N VAL A 270 10.53 -10.34 18.93
CA VAL A 270 11.19 -9.31 19.73
C VAL A 270 12.15 -8.50 18.85
N ALA A 271 11.99 -7.19 18.83
CA ALA A 271 12.87 -6.28 18.10
C ALA A 271 13.70 -5.41 19.06
N PHE A 272 15.02 -5.41 18.89
CA PHE A 272 15.94 -4.47 19.54
C PHE A 272 16.41 -3.39 18.57
N PHE A 273 16.39 -2.12 19.00
CA PHE A 273 16.73 -0.98 18.14
C PHE A 273 17.20 0.24 18.96
N PRO A 274 18.02 1.13 18.39
CA PRO A 274 18.38 2.38 19.07
C PRO A 274 17.19 3.36 19.11
N PRO A 275 17.10 4.29 20.08
CA PRO A 275 16.10 5.34 20.07
C PRO A 275 16.23 6.18 18.81
N VAL A 276 15.09 6.55 18.24
CA VAL A 276 15.06 7.52 17.15
C VAL A 276 15.37 8.88 17.75
N THR A 277 16.61 9.35 17.60
CA THR A 277 16.94 10.76 17.84
C THR A 277 16.54 11.51 16.59
N GLY A 278 15.46 12.29 16.66
CA GLY A 278 15.08 13.20 15.58
C GLY A 278 16.21 14.19 15.33
N GLY A 279 16.74 14.18 14.12
CA GLY A 279 17.46 15.29 13.50
C GLY A 279 16.52 15.99 12.54
#